data_AF-A0A376YFZ6-F1
#
_entry.id   AF-A0A376YFZ6-F1
#
_cell.length_a   1.000
_cell.length_b   1.000
_cell.length_c   1.000
_cell.angle_alpha   90.00
_cell.angle_beta   90.00
_cell.angle_gamma   90.00
#
_symmetry.space_group_name_H-M   'P 1'
#
loop_
_entity.id
_entity.type
_entity.pdbx_description
1 polymer ?
#
loop_
_entity_poly.entity_id
_entity_poly.type
_entity_poly.pdbx_seq_one_letter_code
_entity_poly.pdbx_strand_id
1 'polypeptide(L)'
;MRHLVILVEELRERGVNFRSLTDAIDTSTPMGRFFFHVMGALAEMERELIVERTRAGLEAARAKGRIGGRRPKLTASEWEQAGRLLAAGESRQRVALIFDIGLSTLYKKFPSSATKNKLCHPLANRDK
;
A
#
# COMPACT_ATOMS: atom_id res chain seq x y z
N MET A 1 8.15 15.89 -12.15
CA MET A 1 9.16 16.98 -12.15
C MET A 1 9.02 18.12 -11.14
N ARG A 2 7.84 18.38 -10.53
CA ARG A 2 7.66 19.53 -9.62
C ARG A 2 8.80 19.70 -8.61
N HIS A 3 9.23 18.62 -7.96
CA HIS A 3 10.24 18.68 -6.91
C HIS A 3 11.64 19.17 -7.37
N LEU A 4 12.08 18.86 -8.59
CA LEU A 4 13.43 19.20 -9.05
C LEU A 4 13.51 20.66 -9.51
N VAL A 5 12.48 21.14 -10.21
CA VAL A 5 12.38 22.55 -10.60
C VAL A 5 12.14 23.43 -9.36
N ILE A 6 11.27 23.00 -8.44
CA ILE A 6 11.05 23.69 -7.16
C ILE A 6 12.36 23.76 -6.36
N LEU A 7 13.09 22.65 -6.23
CA LEU A 7 14.36 22.62 -5.49
C LEU A 7 15.38 23.62 -6.04
N VAL A 8 15.51 23.74 -7.37
CA VAL A 8 16.48 24.69 -7.95
C VAL A 8 16.03 26.13 -7.80
N GLU A 9 14.74 26.44 -7.92
CA GLU A 9 14.25 27.79 -7.61
C GLU A 9 14.40 28.12 -6.12
N GLU A 10 14.13 27.19 -5.21
CA GLU A 10 14.36 27.37 -3.76
C GLU A 10 15.85 27.62 -3.44
N LEU A 11 16.77 26.88 -4.07
CA LEU A 11 18.20 27.10 -3.92
C LEU A 11 18.59 28.49 -4.45
N ARG A 12 18.02 28.89 -5.58
CA ARG A 12 18.27 30.20 -6.19
C ARG A 12 17.76 31.35 -5.33
N GLU A 13 16.56 31.24 -4.75
CA GLU A 13 16.00 32.22 -3.81
C GLU A 13 16.91 32.41 -2.58
N ARG A 14 17.64 31.35 -2.21
CA ARG A 14 18.65 31.36 -1.14
C ARG A 14 20.04 31.81 -1.59
N GLY A 15 20.22 32.17 -2.87
CA GLY A 15 21.51 32.56 -3.44
C GLY A 15 22.50 31.39 -3.61
N VAL A 16 22.02 30.15 -3.61
CA VAL A 16 22.82 28.93 -3.74
C VAL A 16 22.78 28.43 -5.19
N ASN A 17 23.95 28.12 -5.74
CA ASN A 17 24.07 27.53 -7.07
C ASN A 17 24.34 26.03 -6.97
N PHE A 18 23.74 25.26 -7.88
CA PHE A 18 24.00 23.84 -8.04
C PHE A 18 25.06 23.63 -9.12
N ARG A 19 26.10 22.86 -8.78
CA ARG A 19 27.12 22.43 -9.73
C ARG A 19 27.32 20.92 -9.66
N SER A 20 27.06 20.23 -10.76
CA SER A 20 27.45 18.82 -10.91
C SER A 20 28.93 18.75 -11.30
N LEU A 21 29.71 18.00 -10.53
CA LEU A 21 31.12 17.75 -10.82
C LEU A 21 31.31 16.74 -11.95
N THR A 22 30.36 15.82 -12.11
CA THR A 22 30.40 14.73 -13.10
C THR A 22 29.78 15.14 -14.43
N ASP A 23 28.68 15.88 -14.40
CA ASP A 23 27.87 16.17 -15.59
C ASP A 23 28.16 17.56 -16.18
N ALA A 24 29.15 18.27 -15.62
CA ALA A 24 29.54 19.64 -16.00
C ALA A 24 28.37 20.65 -16.02
N ILE A 25 27.33 20.42 -15.22
CA ILE A 25 26.19 21.33 -15.10
C ILE A 25 26.52 22.39 -14.04
N ASP A 26 26.36 23.67 -14.38
CA ASP A 26 26.53 24.79 -13.45
C ASP A 26 25.36 25.78 -13.56
N THR A 27 24.46 25.77 -12.57
CA THR A 27 23.26 26.62 -12.56
C THR A 27 23.54 28.09 -12.25
N SER A 28 24.80 28.47 -11.95
CA SER A 28 25.17 29.89 -11.86
C SER A 28 25.08 30.58 -13.23
N THR A 29 25.26 29.82 -14.31
CA THR A 29 25.20 30.33 -15.69
C THR A 29 23.80 30.20 -16.32
N PRO A 30 23.37 31.12 -17.19
CA PRO A 30 22.11 30.96 -17.94
C PRO A 30 22.06 29.66 -18.76
N MET A 31 23.18 29.27 -19.36
CA MET A 31 23.27 28.05 -20.18
C MET A 31 23.12 26.78 -19.32
N GLY A 32 23.78 26.72 -18.16
CA GLY A 32 23.66 25.57 -17.27
C GLY A 32 22.26 25.43 -16.66
N ARG A 33 21.55 26.54 -16.39
CA ARG A 33 20.13 26.49 -16.00
C ARG A 33 19.25 25.92 -17.12
N PHE A 34 19.43 26.39 -18.35
CA PHE A 34 18.68 25.86 -19.50
C PHE A 34 18.91 24.35 -19.65
N PHE A 35 20.17 23.92 -19.66
CA PHE A 35 20.51 22.50 -19.81
C PHE A 35 19.95 21.66 -18.66
N PHE A 36 20.01 22.16 -17.42
CA PHE A 36 19.41 21.50 -16.27
C PHE A 36 17.89 21.30 -16.42
N HIS A 37 17.15 22.30 -16.95
CA HIS A 37 15.73 22.15 -17.23
C HIS A 37 15.44 21.11 -18.33
N VAL A 38 16.23 21.09 -19.40
CA VAL A 38 16.10 20.09 -20.47
C VAL A 38 16.35 18.68 -19.95
N MET A 39 17.40 18.48 -19.14
CA MET A 39 17.69 17.19 -18.51
C MET A 39 16.55 16.74 -17.59
N GLY A 40 15.97 17.66 -16.82
CA GLY A 40 14.80 17.35 -16.03
C GLY A 40 13.60 16.90 -16.89
N ALA A 41 13.33 17.58 -18.01
CA ALA A 41 12.24 17.20 -18.90
C ALA A 41 12.46 15.81 -19.52
N LEU A 42 13.69 15.49 -19.92
CA LEU A 42 14.03 14.14 -20.41
C LEU A 42 13.83 13.07 -19.33
N ALA A 43 14.26 13.33 -18.10
CA ALA A 43 14.08 12.40 -16.98
C ALA A 43 12.59 12.13 -16.69
N GLU A 44 11.71 13.11 -16.92
CA GLU A 44 10.25 12.93 -16.81
C GLU A 44 9.70 12.02 -17.90
N MET A 45 10.06 12.28 -19.15
CA MET A 45 9.68 11.44 -20.28
C MET A 45 10.13 9.99 -20.06
N GLU A 46 11.37 9.76 -19.62
CA GLU A 46 11.86 8.42 -19.30
C GLU A 46 11.05 7.75 -18.18
N ARG A 47 10.70 8.51 -17.14
CA ARG A 47 9.86 8.00 -16.05
C ARG A 47 8.47 7.61 -16.56
N GLU A 48 7.86 8.42 -17.41
CA GLU A 48 6.56 8.14 -18.01
C GLU A 48 6.61 6.86 -18.87
N LEU A 49 7.64 6.71 -19.71
CA LEU A 49 7.86 5.51 -20.51
C LEU A 49 8.05 4.25 -19.66
N ILE A 50 8.77 4.34 -18.54
CA ILE A 50 8.93 3.22 -17.60
C ILE A 50 7.57 2.84 -16.99
N VAL A 51 6.76 3.83 -16.61
CA VAL A 51 5.42 3.60 -16.04
C VAL A 51 4.51 2.94 -17.07
N GLU A 52 4.51 3.43 -18.30
CA GLU A 52 3.72 2.86 -19.41
C GLU A 52 4.09 1.38 -19.64
N ARG A 53 5.39 1.08 -19.80
CA ARG A 53 5.88 -0.29 -19.99
C ARG A 53 5.52 -1.20 -18.82
N THR A 54 5.61 -0.69 -17.59
CA THR A 54 5.25 -1.45 -16.39
C THR A 54 3.76 -1.80 -16.40
N ARG A 55 2.89 -0.84 -16.76
CA ARG A 55 1.45 -1.07 -16.87
C ARG A 55 1.11 -2.10 -17.94
N ALA A 56 1.69 -1.97 -19.12
CA ALA A 56 1.53 -2.94 -20.21
C ALA A 56 1.97 -4.36 -19.79
N GLY A 57 3.10 -4.47 -19.08
CA GLY A 57 3.56 -5.75 -18.52
C GLY A 57 2.62 -6.35 -17.47
N LEU A 58 2.07 -5.52 -16.59
CA LEU A 58 1.08 -5.95 -15.59
C LEU A 58 -0.23 -6.43 -16.24
N GLU A 59 -0.70 -5.74 -17.27
CA GLU A 59 -1.88 -6.12 -18.05
C GLU A 59 -1.67 -7.47 -18.75
N ALA A 60 -0.54 -7.63 -19.45
CA ALA A 60 -0.19 -8.90 -20.08
C ALA A 60 -0.09 -10.05 -19.07
N ALA A 61 0.46 -9.80 -17.87
CA ALA A 61 0.54 -10.82 -16.82
C ALA A 61 -0.84 -11.17 -16.25
N ARG A 62 -1.73 -10.19 -16.07
CA ARG A 62 -3.14 -10.42 -15.66
C ARG A 62 -3.91 -11.22 -16.70
N ALA A 63 -3.71 -10.95 -17.99
CA ALA A 63 -4.33 -11.71 -19.08
C ALA A 63 -3.90 -13.18 -19.08
N LYS A 64 -2.68 -13.48 -18.61
CA LYS A 64 -2.18 -14.85 -18.37
C LYS A 64 -2.64 -15.48 -17.05
N GLY A 65 -3.55 -14.82 -16.31
CA GLY A 65 -4.12 -15.33 -15.06
C GLY A 65 -3.31 -15.01 -13.80
N ARG A 66 -2.27 -14.19 -13.87
CA ARG A 66 -1.52 -13.79 -12.66
C ARG A 66 -2.36 -12.86 -11.78
N ILE A 67 -2.66 -13.30 -10.57
CA ILE A 67 -3.26 -12.47 -9.52
C ILE A 67 -2.13 -11.73 -8.78
N GLY A 68 -2.08 -10.40 -8.93
CA GLY A 68 -1.11 -9.54 -8.25
C GLY A 68 -1.45 -9.26 -6.77
N GLY A 69 -0.66 -8.41 -6.12
CA GLY A 69 -0.90 -7.97 -4.75
C GLY A 69 -0.32 -8.90 -3.67
N ARG A 70 -0.60 -8.57 -2.40
CA ARG A 70 -0.15 -9.35 -1.24
C ARG A 70 -0.95 -10.66 -1.17
N ARG A 71 -0.27 -11.79 -1.04
CA ARG A 71 -0.92 -13.10 -0.85
C ARG A 71 -1.74 -13.09 0.46
N PRO A 72 -2.98 -13.62 0.46
CA PRO A 72 -3.74 -13.81 1.69
C PRO A 72 -2.93 -14.63 2.71
N LYS A 73 -2.96 -14.23 3.98
CA LYS A 73 -2.28 -14.97 5.06
C LYS A 73 -3.00 -16.29 5.39
N LEU A 74 -4.34 -16.28 5.29
CA LEU A 74 -5.20 -17.41 5.62
C LEU A 74 -5.76 -18.03 4.34
N THR A 75 -5.75 -19.35 4.30
CA THR A 75 -6.43 -20.21 3.32
C THR A 75 -7.94 -20.24 3.53
N ALA A 76 -8.69 -20.78 2.57
CA ALA A 76 -10.14 -20.91 2.68
C ALA A 76 -10.56 -21.78 3.87
N SER A 77 -9.84 -22.90 4.11
CA SER A 77 -10.13 -23.81 5.21
C SER A 77 -9.89 -23.17 6.58
N GLU A 78 -8.82 -22.38 6.72
CA GLU A 78 -8.56 -21.65 7.97
C GLU A 78 -9.61 -20.56 8.22
N TRP A 79 -10.14 -19.92 7.17
CA TRP A 79 -11.26 -19.00 7.30
C TRP A 79 -12.54 -19.70 7.78
N GLU A 80 -12.84 -20.89 7.27
CA GLU A 80 -13.98 -21.69 7.74
C GLU A 80 -13.81 -22.11 9.19
N GLN A 81 -12.60 -22.50 9.60
CA GLN A 81 -12.30 -22.83 10.99
C GLN A 81 -12.46 -21.60 11.91
N ALA A 82 -11.95 -20.44 11.50
CA ALA A 82 -12.15 -19.18 12.23
C ALA A 82 -13.64 -18.83 12.39
N GLY A 83 -14.44 -19.03 11.34
CA GLY A 83 -15.90 -18.84 11.38
C GLY A 83 -16.60 -19.79 12.35
N ARG A 84 -16.20 -21.07 12.38
CA ARG A 84 -16.73 -22.06 13.33
C ARG A 84 -16.41 -21.71 14.78
N LEU A 85 -15.20 -21.26 15.08
CA LEU A 85 -14.82 -20.81 16.42
C LEU A 85 -15.65 -19.62 16.88
N LEU A 86 -15.87 -18.64 15.99
CA LEU A 86 -16.73 -17.50 16.29
C LEU A 86 -18.18 -17.91 16.53
N ALA A 87 -18.72 -18.85 15.74
CA ALA A 87 -20.08 -19.37 15.93
C ALA A 87 -20.23 -20.20 17.21
N ALA A 88 -19.17 -20.87 17.65
CA ALA A 88 -19.11 -21.57 18.94
C ALA A 88 -19.01 -20.62 20.14
N GLY A 89 -18.92 -19.31 19.92
CA GLY A 89 -18.89 -18.28 20.96
C GLY A 89 -17.49 -17.86 21.41
N GLU A 90 -16.42 -18.29 20.73
CA GLU A 90 -15.07 -17.84 21.07
C GLU A 90 -14.88 -16.34 20.83
N SER A 91 -14.06 -15.72 21.68
CA SER A 91 -13.82 -14.30 21.59
C SER A 91 -13.02 -13.97 20.32
N ARG A 92 -13.40 -12.87 19.65
CA ARG A 92 -12.70 -12.38 18.46
C ARG A 92 -11.20 -12.13 18.72
N GLN A 93 -10.86 -11.72 19.93
CA GLN A 93 -9.46 -11.55 20.37
C GLN A 93 -8.71 -12.88 20.38
N ARG A 94 -9.30 -13.93 20.97
CA ARG A 94 -8.66 -15.24 21.00
C ARG A 94 -8.52 -15.83 19.60
N VAL A 95 -9.55 -15.73 18.75
CA VAL A 95 -9.49 -16.20 17.36
C VAL A 95 -8.40 -15.46 16.57
N ALA A 96 -8.28 -14.15 16.73
CA ALA A 96 -7.23 -13.36 16.08
C ALA A 96 -5.81 -13.80 16.50
N LEU A 97 -5.61 -14.14 17.78
CA LEU A 97 -4.33 -14.66 18.28
C LEU A 97 -4.03 -16.06 17.73
N ILE A 98 -5.02 -16.97 17.70
CA ILE A 98 -4.84 -18.34 17.19
C ILE A 98 -4.33 -18.33 15.74
N PHE A 99 -4.90 -17.45 14.90
CA PHE A 99 -4.54 -17.35 13.48
C PHE A 99 -3.47 -16.29 13.20
N ASP A 100 -2.92 -15.65 14.24
CA ASP A 100 -1.93 -14.58 14.15
C ASP A 100 -2.34 -13.48 13.14
N ILE A 101 -3.57 -13.00 13.23
CA ILE A 101 -4.08 -11.92 12.40
C ILE A 101 -4.50 -10.71 13.24
N GLY A 102 -4.46 -9.52 12.64
CA GLY A 102 -5.01 -8.33 13.29
C GLY A 102 -6.51 -8.45 13.48
N LEU A 103 -7.03 -7.96 14.62
CA LEU A 103 -8.47 -7.90 14.91
C LEU A 103 -9.27 -7.26 13.78
N SER A 104 -8.73 -6.20 13.18
CA SER A 104 -9.33 -5.52 12.02
C SER A 104 -9.53 -6.45 10.82
N THR A 105 -8.64 -7.42 10.61
CA THR A 105 -8.76 -8.43 9.55
C THR A 105 -9.93 -9.36 9.82
N LEU A 106 -10.12 -9.76 11.08
CA LEU A 106 -11.24 -10.59 11.50
C LEU A 106 -12.58 -9.84 11.40
N TYR A 107 -12.65 -8.58 11.82
CA TYR A 107 -13.84 -7.73 11.66
C TYR A 107 -14.18 -7.43 10.20
N LYS A 108 -13.17 -7.26 9.34
CA LYS A 108 -13.37 -7.06 7.89
C LYS A 108 -13.98 -8.29 7.24
N LYS A 109 -13.61 -9.50 7.69
CA LYS A 109 -14.15 -10.77 7.16
C LYS A 109 -15.49 -11.14 7.81
N PHE A 110 -15.65 -10.91 9.11
CA PHE A 110 -16.83 -11.21 9.92
C PHE A 110 -17.32 -9.95 10.66
N PRO A 111 -18.09 -9.08 9.99
CA PRO A 111 -18.62 -7.86 10.58
C PRO A 111 -19.51 -8.16 11.80
N SER A 112 -19.57 -7.26 12.78
CA SER A 112 -20.38 -7.43 13.99
C SER A 112 -21.90 -7.32 13.75
N SER A 113 -22.33 -6.87 12.58
CA SER A 113 -23.74 -6.64 12.22
C SER A 113 -24.43 -7.90 11.66
N ALA A 114 -24.50 -8.97 12.46
CA ALA A 114 -25.34 -10.13 12.15
C ALA A 114 -25.62 -11.02 13.38
N THR A 115 -25.88 -10.44 14.56
CA THR A 115 -26.42 -11.22 15.69
C THR A 115 -27.20 -10.33 16.66
N LYS A 116 -28.35 -9.81 16.22
CA LYS A 116 -29.46 -9.58 17.15
C LYS A 116 -30.47 -10.69 16.91
N ASN A 117 -30.71 -11.44 17.98
CA ASN A 117 -31.86 -12.31 18.20
C ASN A 117 -31.78 -13.75 17.66
N LYS A 118 -31.10 -14.63 18.40
CA LYS A 118 -31.65 -15.88 18.94
C LYS A 118 -30.63 -16.49 19.92
N LEU A 119 -31.14 -17.07 21.00
CA LEU A 119 -30.43 -17.72 22.12
C LEU A 119 -29.97 -16.80 23.25
N CYS A 120 -30.91 -16.02 23.80
CA CYS A 120 -30.97 -15.89 25.25
C CYS A 120 -31.64 -17.18 25.77
N HIS A 121 -30.83 -18.20 26.08
CA HIS A 121 -31.27 -19.30 26.93
C HIS A 121 -30.27 -19.35 28.09
N PRO A 122 -30.66 -19.03 29.33
CA PRO A 122 -29.77 -19.13 30.46
C PRO A 122 -29.52 -20.61 30.73
N LEU A 123 -28.26 -21.04 30.64
CA LEU A 123 -27.85 -22.30 31.25
C LEU A 123 -27.73 -22.05 32.75
N ALA A 124 -28.74 -22.57 33.45
CA ALA A 124 -28.78 -22.96 34.84
C ALA A 124 -27.52 -22.70 35.67
N ASN A 125 -27.64 -21.83 36.66
CA ASN A 125 -26.79 -21.83 37.83
C ASN A 125 -27.17 -23.07 38.67
N ARG A 126 -26.29 -24.07 38.71
CA ARG A 126 -26.22 -24.99 39.85
C ARG A 126 -25.60 -24.18 40.97
N ASP A 127 -26.31 -24.06 42.10
CA ASP A 127 -25.77 -24.22 43.46
C ASP A 127 -26.78 -23.68 44.49
N LYS A 128 -27.13 -24.59 45.42
CA LYS A 128 -27.99 -24.50 46.62
C LYS A 128 -29.49 -24.72 46.44
#